data_AF-A0A2I0J6N3-F1
#
_entry.id   AF-A0A2I0J6N3-F1
#
_cell.length_a   1.000
_cell.length_b   1.000
_cell.length_c   1.000
_cell.angle_alpha   90.00
_cell.angle_beta   90.00
_cell.angle_gamma   90.00
#
_symmetry.space_group_name_H-M   'P 1'
#
loop_
_entity.id
_entity.type
_entity.pdbx_description
1 polymer ?
#
loop_
_entity_poly.entity_id
_entity_poly.type
_entity_poly.pdbx_seq_one_letter_code
_entity_poly.pdbx_strand_id
1 'polypeptide(L)'
;MSMQSPMEIWKALEEKYNTEWQGTDKFLMMKYFEFKMLDSIPIMDQVHELQILVSRLRDLKVIIPESLQVGAIISKLPSSWNDYRKKLLHMVEDFTVEKILRHLRIEEENRKRDAVYLPQGSKVNHEKDATTSKANMVEDMDLVAMVTGGIESLEIGMITELNIAMIDVCT
;
A
#
# COMPACT_ATOMS: atom_id res chain seq x y z
N MET A 1 3.94 -32.09 36.88
CA MET A 1 5.25 -32.61 36.44
C MET A 1 6.32 -31.68 36.97
N SER A 2 7.26 -32.18 37.77
CA SER A 2 8.41 -31.41 38.26
C SER A 2 9.45 -31.40 37.13
N MET A 3 9.86 -30.21 36.68
CA MET A 3 10.97 -30.08 35.73
C MET A 3 12.27 -30.29 36.50
N GLN A 4 13.10 -31.25 36.10
CA GLN A 4 14.20 -31.75 36.95
C GLN A 4 15.58 -31.40 36.42
N SER A 5 15.71 -30.84 35.22
CA SER A 5 16.99 -30.33 34.72
C SER A 5 16.91 -28.87 34.26
N PRO A 6 18.01 -28.11 34.43
CA PRO A 6 18.14 -26.77 33.85
C PRO A 6 17.88 -26.72 32.34
N MET A 7 18.18 -27.81 31.61
CA MET A 7 17.95 -27.92 30.17
C MET A 7 16.46 -28.03 29.82
N GLU A 8 15.68 -28.76 30.62
CA GLU A 8 14.22 -28.82 30.45
C GLU A 8 13.59 -27.46 30.73
N ILE A 9 14.01 -26.79 31.80
CA ILE A 9 13.54 -25.44 32.15
C ILE A 9 13.88 -24.45 31.02
N TRP A 10 15.10 -24.50 30.49
CA TRP A 10 15.51 -23.67 29.35
C TRP A 10 14.64 -23.92 28.11
N LYS A 11 14.43 -25.19 27.72
CA LYS A 11 13.60 -25.53 26.56
C LYS A 11 12.14 -25.09 26.71
N ALA A 12 11.53 -25.26 27.88
CA ALA A 12 10.15 -24.82 28.09
C ALA A 12 10.00 -23.30 28.08
N LEU A 13 11.03 -22.57 28.56
CA LEU A 13 11.09 -21.12 28.43
C LEU A 13 11.22 -20.73 26.95
N GLU A 14 12.15 -21.33 26.23
CA GLU A 14 12.38 -21.09 24.80
C GLU A 14 11.13 -21.37 23.97
N GLU A 15 10.41 -22.47 24.24
CA GLU A 15 9.15 -22.81 23.56
C GLU A 15 8.02 -21.82 23.86
N LYS A 16 7.84 -21.44 25.14
CA LYS A 16 6.81 -20.49 25.55
C LYS A 16 7.05 -19.11 24.93
N TYR A 17 8.29 -18.61 25.01
CA TYR A 17 8.62 -17.30 24.45
C TYR A 17 8.66 -17.35 22.93
N ASN A 18 9.19 -18.38 22.27
CA ASN A 18 9.14 -18.48 20.81
C ASN A 18 7.72 -18.49 20.27
N THR A 19 6.78 -19.17 20.93
CA THR A 19 5.37 -19.21 20.49
C THR A 19 4.70 -17.84 20.60
N GLU A 20 4.96 -17.09 21.68
CA GLU A 20 4.45 -15.74 21.89
C GLU A 20 5.06 -14.72 20.89
N TRP A 21 6.37 -14.86 20.62
CA TRP A 21 7.08 -14.08 19.61
C TRP A 21 6.55 -14.38 18.20
N GLN A 22 6.36 -15.65 17.84
CA GLN A 22 5.79 -16.08 16.55
C GLN A 22 4.34 -15.59 16.38
N GLY A 23 3.53 -15.58 17.46
CA GLY A 23 2.18 -15.06 17.43
C GLY A 23 2.12 -13.54 17.21
N THR A 24 3.00 -12.80 17.87
CA THR A 24 3.06 -11.33 17.77
C THR A 24 3.56 -10.86 16.41
N ASP A 25 4.57 -11.54 15.86
CA ASP A 25 5.12 -11.26 14.52
C ASP A 25 4.06 -11.49 13.42
N LYS A 26 3.40 -12.65 13.44
CA LYS A 26 2.35 -12.99 12.48
C LYS A 26 1.22 -11.96 12.49
N PHE A 27 0.82 -11.48 13.67
CA PHE A 27 -0.24 -10.48 13.79
C PHE A 27 0.15 -9.12 13.21
N LEU A 28 1.37 -8.64 13.47
CA LEU A 28 1.86 -7.37 12.90
C LEU A 28 2.01 -7.45 11.39
N MET A 29 2.49 -8.58 10.88
CA MET A 29 2.63 -8.81 9.45
C MET A 29 1.26 -8.86 8.77
N MET A 30 0.29 -9.56 9.37
CA MET A 30 -1.11 -9.55 8.91
C MET A 30 -1.68 -8.13 8.88
N LYS A 31 -1.48 -7.34 9.94
CA LYS A 31 -1.90 -5.93 9.98
C LYS A 31 -1.28 -5.08 8.87
N TYR A 32 0.01 -5.26 8.58
CA TYR A 32 0.69 -4.55 7.51
C TYR A 32 0.08 -4.88 6.13
N PHE A 33 -0.14 -6.17 5.85
CA PHE A 33 -0.73 -6.60 4.58
C PHE A 33 -2.18 -6.16 4.44
N GLU A 34 -2.98 -6.26 5.50
CA GLU A 34 -4.40 -5.91 5.50
C GLU A 34 -4.68 -4.40 5.67
N PHE A 35 -3.65 -3.59 5.94
CA PHE A 35 -3.81 -2.14 6.06
C PHE A 35 -4.45 -1.56 4.80
N LYS A 36 -5.50 -0.76 4.97
CA LYS A 36 -6.22 -0.06 3.89
C LYS A 36 -6.37 1.39 4.27
N MET A 37 -6.05 2.30 3.35
CA MET A 37 -6.32 3.71 3.58
C MET A 37 -7.79 4.02 3.29
N LEU A 38 -8.33 4.98 4.01
CA LEU A 38 -9.70 5.46 3.91
C LEU A 38 -9.70 6.89 3.37
N ASP A 39 -10.67 7.19 2.52
CA ASP A 39 -10.86 8.52 1.91
C ASP A 39 -11.18 9.61 2.95
N SER A 40 -11.75 9.24 4.10
CA SER A 40 -12.19 10.16 5.15
C SER A 40 -11.08 10.60 6.12
N ILE A 41 -9.86 10.05 5.97
CA ILE A 41 -8.73 10.31 6.87
C ILE A 41 -7.61 10.91 6.02
N PRO A 42 -6.84 11.91 6.51
CA PRO A 42 -5.68 12.41 5.80
C PRO A 42 -4.72 11.28 5.39
N ILE A 43 -4.23 11.31 4.16
CA ILE A 43 -3.31 10.31 3.63
C ILE A 43 -2.02 10.32 4.43
N MET A 44 -1.52 11.51 4.78
CA MET A 44 -0.24 11.61 5.49
C MET A 44 -0.29 10.97 6.88
N ASP A 45 -1.42 11.04 7.57
CA ASP A 45 -1.60 10.39 8.88
C ASP A 45 -1.59 8.86 8.73
N GLN A 46 -2.29 8.35 7.71
CA GLN A 46 -2.35 6.91 7.43
C GLN A 46 -1.03 6.33 6.91
N VAL A 47 -0.27 7.10 6.13
CA VAL A 47 1.10 6.73 5.73
C VAL A 47 2.01 6.66 6.95
N HIS A 48 1.86 7.57 7.91
CA HIS A 48 2.62 7.52 9.16
C HIS A 48 2.28 6.27 9.98
N GLU A 49 1.00 5.91 10.11
CA GLU A 49 0.58 4.66 10.76
C GLU A 49 1.17 3.42 10.07
N LEU A 50 1.19 3.39 8.73
CA LEU A 50 1.81 2.31 7.98
C LEU A 50 3.33 2.23 8.25
N GLN A 51 4.03 3.36 8.34
CA GLN A 51 5.45 3.38 8.70
C GLN A 51 5.72 2.93 10.14
N ILE A 52 4.80 3.19 11.07
CA ILE A 52 4.88 2.62 12.43
C ILE A 52 4.83 1.09 12.38
N LEU A 53 3.98 0.50 11.53
CA LEU A 53 3.94 -0.96 11.34
C LEU A 53 5.27 -1.48 10.79
N VAL A 54 5.86 -0.80 9.79
CA VAL A 54 7.18 -1.16 9.26
C VAL A 54 8.26 -1.11 10.36
N SER A 55 8.24 -0.07 11.20
CA SER A 55 9.19 0.07 12.31
C SER A 55 9.06 -1.07 13.32
N ARG A 56 7.83 -1.43 13.69
CA ARG A 56 7.58 -2.55 14.63
C ARG A 56 8.02 -3.89 14.06
N LEU A 57 7.80 -4.12 12.77
CA LEU A 57 8.29 -5.32 12.09
C LEU A 57 9.82 -5.38 12.04
N ARG A 58 10.48 -4.23 11.84
CA ARG A 58 11.95 -4.13 11.92
C ARG A 58 12.47 -4.50 13.31
N ASP A 59 11.79 -4.09 14.37
CA ASP A 59 12.16 -4.44 15.75
C ASP A 59 12.11 -5.97 15.97
N LEU A 60 11.17 -6.65 15.31
CA LEU A 60 11.05 -8.12 15.25
C LEU A 60 12.00 -8.79 14.23
N LYS A 61 12.94 -8.04 13.66
CA LYS A 61 13.89 -8.51 12.63
C LYS A 61 13.26 -8.88 11.28
N VAL A 62 12.00 -8.50 11.05
CA VAL A 62 11.36 -8.59 9.74
C VAL A 62 11.65 -7.31 8.96
N ILE A 63 12.54 -7.41 7.98
CA ILE A 63 12.95 -6.26 7.14
C ILE A 63 12.08 -6.22 5.90
N ILE A 64 11.33 -5.12 5.75
CA ILE A 64 10.55 -4.83 4.54
C ILE A 64 11.43 -4.01 3.58
N PRO A 65 11.76 -4.52 2.38
CA PRO A 65 12.53 -3.79 1.39
C PRO A 65 11.88 -2.44 1.03
N GLU A 66 12.69 -1.44 0.67
CA GLU A 66 12.20 -0.10 0.37
C GLU A 66 11.19 -0.10 -0.80
N SER A 67 11.48 -0.84 -1.87
CA SER A 67 10.58 -0.99 -3.02
C SER A 67 9.22 -1.58 -2.63
N LEU A 68 9.19 -2.55 -1.72
CA LEU A 68 7.96 -3.13 -1.21
C LEU A 68 7.16 -2.13 -0.36
N GLN A 69 7.85 -1.28 0.43
CA GLN A 69 7.19 -0.21 1.17
C GLN A 69 6.54 0.81 0.25
N VAL A 70 7.26 1.24 -0.80
CA VAL A 70 6.74 2.15 -1.82
C VAL A 70 5.53 1.54 -2.53
N GLY A 71 5.65 0.29 -2.99
CA GLY A 71 4.56 -0.45 -3.61
C GLY A 71 3.35 -0.61 -2.67
N ALA A 72 3.58 -0.88 -1.39
CA ALA A 72 2.52 -0.95 -0.38
C ALA A 72 1.82 0.40 -0.19
N ILE A 73 2.54 1.51 -0.14
CA ILE A 73 1.94 2.85 -0.02
C ILE A 73 1.05 3.14 -1.24
N ILE A 74 1.58 2.97 -2.46
CA ILE A 74 0.86 3.26 -3.71
C ILE A 74 -0.36 2.35 -3.84
N SER A 75 -0.20 1.06 -3.56
CA SER A 75 -1.28 0.06 -3.68
C SER A 75 -2.38 0.22 -2.63
N LYS A 76 -2.10 0.90 -1.51
CA LYS A 76 -3.04 1.14 -0.41
C LYS A 76 -3.75 2.49 -0.46
N LEU A 77 -3.36 3.39 -1.37
CA LEU A 77 -4.05 4.68 -1.57
C LEU A 77 -5.56 4.47 -1.74
N PRO A 78 -6.41 5.32 -1.17
CA PRO A 78 -7.84 5.08 -1.20
C PRO A 78 -8.43 5.40 -2.58
N SER A 79 -9.69 5.06 -2.78
CA SER A 79 -10.34 5.09 -4.10
C SER A 79 -10.36 6.47 -4.74
N SER A 80 -10.51 7.54 -3.94
CA SER A 80 -10.50 8.92 -4.46
C SER A 80 -9.14 9.36 -5.01
N TRP A 81 -8.07 8.61 -4.72
CA TRP A 81 -6.70 8.87 -5.18
C TRP A 81 -6.30 8.02 -6.40
N ASN A 82 -7.24 7.30 -7.03
CA ASN A 82 -6.93 6.38 -8.12
C ASN A 82 -6.30 7.07 -9.35
N ASP A 83 -6.71 8.30 -9.65
CA ASP A 83 -6.10 9.08 -10.73
C ASP A 83 -4.63 9.40 -10.43
N TYR A 84 -4.30 9.77 -9.19
CA TYR A 84 -2.93 10.02 -8.76
C TYR A 84 -2.10 8.75 -8.69
N ARG A 85 -2.68 7.65 -8.21
CA ARG A 85 -2.05 6.32 -8.25
C ARG A 85 -1.62 5.95 -9.67
N LYS A 86 -2.49 6.14 -10.66
CA LYS A 86 -2.14 5.89 -12.07
C LYS A 86 -1.01 6.80 -12.54
N LYS A 87 -1.05 8.09 -12.20
CA LYS A 87 0.04 9.03 -12.50
C LYS A 87 1.36 8.52 -11.95
N LEU A 88 1.42 8.10 -10.68
CA LEU A 88 2.62 7.56 -10.06
C LEU A 88 3.15 6.32 -10.79
N LEU A 89 2.29 5.39 -11.21
CA LEU A 89 2.70 4.18 -11.94
C LEU A 89 3.24 4.45 -13.35
N HIS A 90 2.91 5.60 -13.94
CA HIS A 90 3.43 6.01 -15.25
C HIS A 90 4.67 6.91 -15.16
N MET A 91 5.11 7.28 -13.96
CA MET A 91 6.34 8.05 -13.79
C MET A 91 7.55 7.13 -13.98
N VAL A 92 8.51 7.57 -14.80
CA VAL A 92 9.81 6.88 -15.02
C VAL A 92 10.76 7.07 -13.82
N GLU A 93 10.28 7.67 -12.73
CA GLU A 93 11.10 7.96 -11.57
C GLU A 93 11.20 6.74 -10.64
N ASP A 94 12.43 6.42 -10.24
CA ASP A 94 12.66 5.50 -9.13
C ASP A 94 12.24 6.16 -7.81
N PHE A 95 11.15 5.63 -7.25
CA PHE A 95 10.60 6.08 -5.98
C PHE A 95 11.36 5.45 -4.81
N THR A 96 11.89 6.31 -3.94
CA THR A 96 12.26 5.98 -2.57
C THR A 96 11.09 6.26 -1.64
N VAL A 97 11.14 5.77 -0.40
CA VAL A 97 10.09 6.07 0.60
C VAL A 97 10.00 7.58 0.85
N GLU A 98 11.13 8.28 0.93
CA GLU A 98 11.12 9.73 1.13
C GLU A 98 10.44 10.48 -0.03
N LYS A 99 10.77 10.09 -1.27
CA LYS A 99 10.20 10.72 -2.46
C LYS A 99 8.69 10.53 -2.52
N ILE A 100 8.20 9.30 -2.36
CA ILE A 100 6.75 9.06 -2.44
C ILE A 100 5.99 9.83 -1.35
N LEU A 101 6.54 9.91 -0.13
CA LEU A 101 5.95 10.72 0.95
C LEU A 101 5.86 12.21 0.58
N ARG A 102 6.90 12.75 -0.07
CA ARG A 102 6.91 14.13 -0.54
C ARG A 102 5.84 14.38 -1.61
N HIS A 103 5.74 13.48 -2.58
CA HIS A 103 4.71 13.52 -3.63
C HIS A 103 3.30 13.50 -3.04
N LEU A 104 3.02 12.57 -2.12
CA LEU A 104 1.72 12.46 -1.47
C LEU A 104 1.36 13.70 -0.64
N ARG A 105 2.32 14.28 0.09
CA ARG A 105 2.08 15.52 0.85
C ARG A 105 1.69 16.69 -0.05
N ILE A 106 2.38 16.85 -1.18
CA ILE A 106 2.08 17.93 -2.14
C ILE A 106 0.70 17.72 -2.76
N GLU A 107 0.38 16.50 -3.19
CA GLU A 107 -0.91 16.18 -3.79
C GLU A 107 -2.06 16.34 -2.81
N GLU A 108 -1.88 15.96 -1.54
CA GLU A 108 -2.93 16.10 -0.52
C GLU A 108 -3.29 17.58 -0.33
N GLU A 109 -2.28 18.45 -0.32
CA GLU A 109 -2.46 19.90 -0.21
C GLU A 109 -3.10 20.49 -1.49
N ASN A 110 -2.74 19.99 -2.68
CA ASN A 110 -3.39 20.39 -3.93
C ASN A 110 -4.90 20.09 -3.89
N ARG A 111 -5.27 18.88 -3.46
CA ARG A 111 -6.68 18.45 -3.35
C ARG A 111 -7.48 19.29 -2.35
N LYS A 112 -6.86 19.66 -1.22
CA LYS A 112 -7.47 20.58 -0.25
C LYS A 112 -7.77 21.94 -0.87
N ARG A 113 -6.85 22.49 -1.68
CA ARG A 113 -7.08 23.74 -2.40
C ARG A 113 -8.21 23.61 -3.43
N ASP A 114 -8.18 22.56 -4.24
CA ASP A 114 -9.20 22.36 -5.30
C ASP A 114 -10.62 22.19 -4.72
N ALA A 115 -10.74 21.57 -3.55
CA ALA A 115 -12.00 21.48 -2.82
C ALA A 115 -12.54 22.84 -2.35
N VAL A 116 -11.66 23.80 -2.06
CA VAL A 116 -12.04 25.18 -1.65
C VAL A 116 -12.41 26.05 -2.86
N TYR A 117 -11.87 25.76 -4.05
CA TYR A 117 -12.14 26.52 -5.28
C TYR A 117 -13.39 26.08 -6.06
N LEU A 118 -14.06 24.99 -5.68
CA LEU A 118 -15.42 24.71 -6.13
C LEU A 118 -16.37 25.67 -5.39
N PRO A 119 -16.79 26.79 -5.99
CA PRO A 119 -17.59 27.76 -5.30
C PRO A 119 -18.97 27.17 -5.08
N GLN A 120 -19.54 27.46 -3.91
CA GLN A 120 -20.98 27.49 -3.68
C GLN A 120 -21.67 27.99 -4.95
N GLY A 121 -22.32 27.07 -5.68
CA GLY A 121 -22.90 27.37 -6.98
C GLY A 121 -23.85 28.54 -6.88
N SER A 122 -23.48 29.64 -7.53
CA SER A 122 -24.37 30.75 -7.80
C SER A 122 -25.60 30.19 -8.51
N LYS A 123 -26.80 30.44 -7.96
CA LYS A 123 -28.06 30.18 -8.63
C LYS A 123 -28.17 31.08 -9.86
N VAL A 124 -27.67 30.62 -10.99
CA VAL A 124 -28.02 31.18 -12.30
C VAL A 124 -29.04 30.21 -12.90
N ASN A 125 -30.30 30.64 -12.87
CA ASN A 125 -31.39 29.93 -13.52
C ASN A 125 -31.14 29.92 -15.03
N HIS A 126 -30.72 28.78 -15.56
CA HIS A 126 -31.00 28.45 -16.95
C HIS A 126 -31.95 27.26 -16.96
N GLU A 127 -33.22 27.58 -17.17
CA GLU A 127 -34.26 26.63 -17.53
C GLU A 127 -33.98 26.11 -18.95
N LYS A 128 -33.86 24.78 -19.10
CA LYS A 128 -34.68 23.97 -20.02
C LYS A 128 -34.36 22.47 -19.94
N ASP A 129 -35.44 21.75 -19.65
CA ASP A 129 -35.87 20.45 -20.17
C ASP A 129 -35.22 19.11 -19.76
N ALA A 130 -36.14 18.21 -19.46
CA ALA A 130 -36.04 16.80 -19.10
C ALA A 130 -35.22 15.97 -20.12
N THR A 131 -34.70 14.76 -19.82
CA THR A 131 -35.50 13.56 -19.54
C THR A 131 -34.62 12.35 -19.17
N THR A 132 -35.16 11.51 -18.28
CA THR A 132 -35.05 10.02 -18.19
C THR A 132 -33.80 9.35 -17.59
N SER A 133 -34.07 8.59 -16.53
CA SER A 133 -33.24 7.62 -15.80
C SER A 133 -32.59 6.51 -16.65
N LYS A 134 -31.45 6.01 -16.18
CA LYS A 134 -30.97 4.60 -16.12
C LYS A 134 -29.50 4.64 -15.67
N ALA A 135 -28.90 3.71 -14.96
CA ALA A 135 -29.25 2.59 -14.10
C ALA A 135 -27.90 2.26 -13.41
N ASN A 136 -27.94 1.63 -12.24
CA ASN A 136 -26.75 1.17 -11.52
C ASN A 136 -25.80 0.36 -12.43
N MET A 137 -24.51 0.63 -12.34
CA MET A 137 -23.46 -0.34 -12.67
C MET A 137 -22.59 -0.47 -11.43
N VAL A 138 -22.85 -1.52 -10.66
CA VAL A 138 -21.86 -2.03 -9.70
C VAL A 138 -20.88 -2.80 -10.57
N GLU A 139 -19.73 -2.20 -10.87
CA GLU A 139 -18.59 -2.96 -11.37
C GLU A 139 -17.95 -3.62 -10.17
N ASP A 140 -18.36 -4.86 -9.90
CA ASP A 140 -17.68 -5.74 -8.97
C ASP A 140 -16.30 -6.03 -9.58
N MET A 141 -15.29 -5.33 -9.07
CA MET A 141 -13.94 -5.38 -9.59
C MET A 141 -13.30 -6.68 -9.09
N ASP A 142 -13.35 -7.72 -9.92
CA ASP A 142 -12.94 -9.08 -9.60
C ASP A 142 -11.48 -9.11 -9.11
N LEU A 143 -11.30 -9.53 -7.85
CA LEU A 143 -10.00 -9.64 -7.20
C LEU A 143 -9.08 -10.60 -7.97
N VAL A 144 -9.65 -11.58 -8.68
CA VAL A 144 -8.90 -12.51 -9.52
C VAL A 144 -8.21 -11.79 -10.68
N ALA A 145 -8.89 -10.84 -11.33
CA ALA A 145 -8.32 -10.09 -12.46
C ALA A 145 -7.14 -9.21 -12.03
N MET A 146 -7.19 -8.60 -10.84
CA MET A 146 -6.08 -7.82 -10.28
C MET A 146 -4.86 -8.68 -9.94
N VAL A 147 -5.08 -9.87 -9.38
CA VAL A 147 -3.97 -10.77 -9.00
C VAL A 147 -3.33 -11.38 -10.25
N THR A 148 -4.12 -11.82 -11.23
CA THR A 148 -3.59 -12.38 -12.49
C THR A 148 -2.79 -11.34 -13.28
N GLY A 149 -3.31 -10.10 -13.44
CA GLY A 149 -2.58 -9.04 -14.13
C GLY A 149 -1.31 -8.58 -13.40
N GLY A 150 -1.29 -8.66 -12.07
CA GLY A 150 -0.11 -8.37 -11.26
C GLY A 150 1.01 -9.39 -11.43
N ILE A 151 0.67 -10.67 -11.56
CA ILE A 151 1.65 -11.76 -11.75
C ILE A 151 2.29 -11.67 -13.15
N GLU A 152 1.50 -11.41 -14.19
CA GLU A 152 2.02 -11.26 -15.57
C GLU A 152 2.98 -10.05 -15.71
N SER A 153 2.72 -8.94 -15.01
CA SER A 153 3.63 -7.78 -15.01
C SER A 153 4.95 -8.05 -14.29
N LEU A 154 4.94 -8.91 -13.26
CA LEU A 154 6.16 -9.31 -12.55
C LEU A 154 7.03 -10.26 -13.39
N GLU A 155 6.41 -11.18 -14.16
CA GLU A 155 7.15 -12.09 -15.04
C GLU A 155 7.79 -11.36 -16.23
N ILE A 156 7.09 -10.41 -16.86
CA ILE A 156 7.65 -9.65 -17.99
C ILE A 156 8.81 -8.76 -17.54
N GLY A 157 8.69 -8.07 -16.39
CA GLY A 157 9.74 -7.20 -15.86
C GLY A 157 11.04 -7.94 -15.54
N MET A 158 10.93 -9.10 -14.86
CA MET A 158 12.10 -9.92 -14.53
C MET A 158 12.81 -10.50 -15.76
N ILE A 159 12.07 -10.87 -16.82
CA ILE A 159 12.65 -11.41 -18.06
C ILE A 159 13.37 -10.31 -18.85
N THR A 160 12.84 -9.09 -18.90
CA THR A 160 13.51 -7.96 -19.56
C THR A 160 14.78 -7.52 -18.82
N GLU A 161 14.76 -7.49 -17.49
CA GLU A 161 15.93 -7.09 -16.70
C GLU A 161 17.07 -8.12 -16.77
N LEU A 162 16.76 -9.42 -16.77
CA LEU A 162 17.77 -10.48 -16.96
C LEU A 162 18.36 -10.48 -18.38
N ASN A 163 17.56 -10.20 -19.42
CA ASN A 163 18.08 -10.11 -20.79
C ASN A 163 18.96 -8.88 -21.01
N ILE A 164 18.64 -7.73 -20.40
CA ILE A 164 19.49 -6.53 -20.47
C ILE A 164 20.80 -6.76 -19.72
N ALA A 165 20.74 -7.29 -18.50
CA ALA A 165 21.94 -7.56 -17.70
C ALA A 165 22.87 -8.63 -18.33
N MET A 166 22.33 -9.58 -19.09
CA MET A 166 23.12 -10.61 -19.77
C MET A 166 23.76 -10.12 -21.07
N ILE A 167 23.15 -9.14 -21.76
CA ILE A 167 23.72 -8.52 -22.96
C ILE A 167 24.93 -7.63 -22.59
N ASP A 168 24.86 -6.90 -21.48
CA ASP A 168 25.98 -6.03 -21.01
C ASP A 168 27.19 -6.80 -20.46
N VAL A 169 27.05 -8.09 -20.13
CA VAL A 169 28.15 -8.96 -19.67
C VAL A 169 28.85 -9.68 -20.83
N CYS A 170 28.30 -9.64 -22.05
CA CYS A 170 28.82 -10.35 -23.23
C CYS A 170 29.34 -9.46 -24.36
N THR A 171 29.52 -8.15 -24.14
CA THR A 171 30.26 -7.22 -25.02
C THR A 171 31.49 -6.65 -24.34
#